data_AF-A0A962BK21-F1
#
_entry.id   AF-A0A962BK21-F1
#
_cell.length_a   1.000
_cell.length_b   1.000
_cell.length_c   1.000
_cell.angle_alpha   90.00
_cell.angle_beta   90.00
_cell.angle_gamma   90.00
#
_symmetry.space_group_name_H-M   'P 1'
#
loop_
_entity.id
_entity.type
_entity.pdbx_description
1 polymer ?
#
loop_
_entity_poly.entity_id
_entity_poly.type
_entity_poly.pdbx_seq_one_letter_code
_entity_poly.pdbx_strand_id
1 'polypeptide(L)'
;MQDVMSMNDLGKAIETKFAMDQELAFKIENQTQILVAEWAAERIGLDPDSSKKFVVELGEWSLQPSHNKDFKTRLMADFSANGVEISENALERLIELKRQQVKRKYLAS
;
A
#
# COMPACT_ATOMS: atom_id res chain seq x y z
N MET A 1 36.03 -24.51 20.26
CA MET A 1 34.67 -25.04 20.02
C MET A 1 34.12 -24.29 18.83
N GLN A 2 33.78 -24.97 17.74
CA GLN A 2 33.02 -24.35 16.66
C GLN A 2 31.59 -24.20 17.16
N ASP A 3 31.16 -22.96 17.39
CA ASP A 3 29.76 -22.64 17.66
C ASP A 3 29.01 -22.78 16.32
N VAL A 4 28.62 -24.01 16.00
CA VAL A 4 27.75 -24.29 14.86
C VAL A 4 26.36 -23.86 15.29
N MET A 5 25.82 -22.83 14.63
CA MET A 5 24.41 -22.46 14.78
C MET A 5 23.57 -23.73 14.62
N SER A 6 22.91 -24.14 15.71
CA SER A 6 22.08 -25.34 15.73
C SER A 6 20.87 -25.14 14.82
N MET A 7 20.30 -26.22 14.28
CA MET A 7 19.14 -26.16 13.38
C MET A 7 17.94 -25.38 13.99
N ASN A 8 17.85 -25.36 15.33
CA ASN A 8 16.87 -24.60 16.10
C ASN A 8 17.13 -23.07 16.07
N ASP A 9 18.38 -22.63 16.07
CA ASP A 9 18.77 -21.22 15.94
C ASP A 9 18.54 -20.71 14.50
N LEU A 10 18.80 -21.56 13.49
CA LEU A 10 18.47 -21.23 12.10
C LEU A 10 16.96 -21.08 11.89
N GLY A 11 16.17 -21.99 12.48
CA GLY A 11 14.70 -21.93 12.41
C GLY A 11 14.15 -20.62 12.96
N LYS A 12 14.56 -20.23 14.17
CA LYS A 12 14.15 -18.96 14.79
C LYS A 12 14.59 -17.73 14.00
N ALA A 13 15.81 -17.74 13.46
CA ALA A 13 16.30 -16.64 12.63
C ALA A 13 15.50 -16.50 11.32
N ILE A 14 15.12 -17.62 10.71
CA ILE A 14 14.29 -17.66 9.50
C ILE A 14 12.87 -17.16 9.81
N GLU A 15 12.22 -17.68 10.85
CA GLU A 15 10.87 -17.25 11.25
C GLU A 15 10.82 -15.76 11.61
N THR A 16 11.80 -15.28 12.36
CA THR A 16 11.91 -13.85 12.71
C THR A 16 12.05 -13.00 11.45
N LYS A 17 12.92 -13.41 10.52
CA LYS A 17 13.09 -12.72 9.24
C LYS A 17 11.80 -12.72 8.43
N PHE A 18 11.10 -13.85 8.31
CA PHE A 18 9.84 -13.93 7.59
C PHE A 18 8.75 -13.05 8.19
N ALA A 19 8.63 -13.00 9.51
CA ALA A 19 7.68 -12.13 10.19
C ALA A 19 7.99 -10.65 9.94
N MET A 20 9.28 -10.27 10.00
CA MET A 20 9.73 -8.91 9.69
C MET A 20 9.49 -8.53 8.22
N ASP A 21 9.77 -9.43 7.29
CA ASP A 21 9.53 -9.23 5.85
C ASP A 21 8.03 -9.08 5.54
N GLN A 22 7.17 -9.88 6.19
CA GLN A 22 5.71 -9.76 6.06
C GLN A 22 5.17 -8.45 6.63
N GLU A 23 5.63 -8.06 7.83
CA GLU A 23 5.22 -6.80 8.45
C GLU A 23 5.66 -5.60 7.60
N LEU A 24 6.89 -5.65 7.08
CA LEU A 24 7.42 -4.62 6.20
C LEU A 24 6.64 -4.54 4.88
N ALA A 25 6.32 -5.67 4.27
CA ALA A 25 5.50 -5.73 3.05
C ALA A 25 4.12 -5.12 3.28
N PHE A 26 3.47 -5.45 4.41
CA PHE A 26 2.17 -4.88 4.77
C PHE A 26 2.24 -3.36 4.98
N LYS A 27 3.27 -2.87 5.70
CA LYS A 27 3.52 -1.44 5.89
C LYS A 27 3.71 -0.73 4.56
N ILE A 28 4.49 -1.32 3.65
CA ILE A 28 4.73 -0.77 2.31
C ILE A 28 3.44 -0.70 1.52
N GLU A 29 2.62 -1.76 1.53
CA GLU A 29 1.37 -1.81 0.79
C GLU A 29 0.37 -0.75 1.30
N ASN A 30 0.14 -0.69 2.60
CA ASN A 30 -0.74 0.29 3.22
C ASN A 30 -0.29 1.74 2.91
N GLN A 31 1.01 2.04 3.06
CA GLN A 31 1.54 3.37 2.73
C GLN A 31 1.45 3.68 1.22
N THR A 32 1.58 2.67 0.36
CA THR A 32 1.38 2.85 -1.08
C THR A 32 -0.06 3.23 -1.38
N GLN A 33 -1.03 2.54 -0.78
CA GLN A 33 -2.45 2.84 -0.95
C GLN A 33 -2.80 4.24 -0.47
N ILE A 34 -2.27 4.66 0.69
CA ILE A 34 -2.44 6.03 1.21
C ILE A 34 -1.92 7.07 0.21
N LEU A 35 -0.69 6.93 -0.29
CA LEU A 35 -0.12 7.89 -1.24
C LEU A 35 -0.89 7.96 -2.57
N VAL A 36 -1.48 6.85 -3.01
CA VAL A 36 -2.32 6.82 -4.21
C VAL A 36 -3.68 7.47 -3.92
N ALA A 37 -4.25 7.26 -2.74
CA ALA A 37 -5.49 7.88 -2.29
C ALA A 37 -5.37 9.41 -2.19
N GLU A 38 -4.27 9.90 -1.61
CA GLU A 38 -3.96 11.34 -1.54
C GLU A 38 -3.89 11.94 -2.94
N TRP A 39 -3.13 11.30 -3.84
CA TRP A 39 -3.03 11.73 -5.23
C TRP A 39 -4.39 11.72 -5.94
N ALA A 40 -5.23 10.70 -5.68
CA ALA A 40 -6.56 10.61 -6.26
C ALA A 40 -7.47 11.75 -5.77
N ALA A 41 -7.43 12.07 -4.48
CA ALA A 41 -8.16 13.18 -3.90
C ALA A 41 -7.76 14.52 -4.52
N GLU A 42 -6.46 14.75 -4.73
CA GLU A 42 -5.96 15.93 -5.44
C GLU A 42 -6.47 16.01 -6.89
N ARG A 43 -6.55 14.86 -7.58
CA ARG A 43 -7.03 14.81 -8.97
C ARG A 43 -8.52 15.06 -9.11
N ILE A 44 -9.30 14.61 -8.14
CA ILE A 44 -10.75 14.85 -8.06
C ILE A 44 -11.05 16.30 -7.66
N GLY A 45 -10.07 17.03 -7.12
CA GLY A 45 -10.21 18.43 -6.72
C GLY A 45 -10.86 18.62 -5.34
N LEU A 46 -10.67 17.65 -4.45
CA LEU A 46 -11.13 17.74 -3.06
C LEU A 46 -10.32 18.80 -2.29
N ASP A 47 -10.98 19.50 -1.38
CA ASP A 47 -10.31 20.38 -0.41
C ASP A 47 -9.51 19.55 0.62
N PRO A 48 -8.55 20.14 1.36
CA PRO A 48 -7.69 19.40 2.28
C PRO A 48 -8.42 18.60 3.38
N ASP A 49 -9.60 19.02 3.82
CA ASP A 49 -10.40 18.28 4.80
C ASP A 49 -11.10 17.08 4.15
N SER A 50 -11.70 17.30 2.98
CA SER A 50 -12.32 16.25 2.17
C SER A 50 -11.30 15.22 1.67
N SER A 51 -10.08 15.63 1.31
CA SER A 51 -9.00 14.70 0.94
C SER A 51 -8.62 13.79 2.10
N LYS A 52 -8.54 14.30 3.34
CA LYS A 52 -8.25 13.47 4.52
C LYS A 52 -9.35 12.45 4.76
N LYS A 53 -10.61 12.87 4.64
CA LYS A 53 -11.76 11.95 4.76
C LYS A 53 -11.72 10.86 3.71
N PHE A 54 -11.48 11.22 2.45
CA PHE A 54 -11.35 10.27 1.34
C PHE A 54 -10.26 9.22 1.61
N VAL A 55 -9.08 9.64 2.07
CA VAL A 55 -7.96 8.73 2.39
C VAL A 55 -8.32 7.78 3.53
N VAL A 56 -8.97 8.30 4.59
CA VAL A 56 -9.41 7.48 5.74
C VAL A 56 -10.46 6.47 5.29
N GLU A 57 -11.51 6.90 4.60
CA GLU A 57 -12.58 6.03 4.11
C GLU A 57 -12.05 4.93 3.19
N LEU A 58 -11.12 5.26 2.29
CA LEU A 58 -10.52 4.30 1.39
C LEU A 58 -9.62 3.30 2.13
N GLY A 59 -8.90 3.75 3.17
CA GLY A 59 -8.12 2.90 4.06
C GLY A 59 -9.01 1.93 4.85
N GLU A 60 -10.07 2.43 5.49
CA GLU A 60 -11.05 1.61 6.20
C GLU A 60 -11.74 0.60 5.27
N TRP A 61 -12.09 1.03 4.06
CA TRP A 61 -12.60 0.13 3.03
C TRP A 61 -11.57 -0.94 2.70
N SER A 62 -10.28 -0.62 2.52
CA SER A 62 -9.26 -1.64 2.22
C SER A 62 -9.08 -2.67 3.35
N LEU A 63 -9.36 -2.30 4.60
CA LEU A 63 -9.18 -3.18 5.76
C LEU A 63 -10.29 -4.22 5.96
N GLN A 64 -11.50 -4.02 5.42
CA GLN A 64 -12.57 -4.99 5.70
C GLN A 64 -12.38 -6.30 4.92
N PRO A 65 -12.64 -7.48 5.52
CA PRO A 65 -12.23 -8.80 5.03
C PRO A 65 -13.01 -9.37 3.83
N SER A 66 -13.70 -8.54 3.04
CA SER A 66 -14.49 -8.99 1.90
C SER A 66 -13.59 -9.42 0.72
N HIS A 67 -13.81 -10.62 0.21
CA HIS A 67 -12.89 -11.39 -0.64
C HIS A 67 -12.71 -10.91 -2.10
N ASN A 68 -12.97 -9.63 -2.42
CA ASN A 68 -12.78 -9.10 -3.78
C ASN A 68 -12.58 -7.58 -3.78
N LYS A 69 -11.70 -7.06 -2.91
CA LYS A 69 -11.40 -5.63 -2.84
C LYS A 69 -10.29 -5.29 -3.81
N ASP A 70 -10.68 -5.02 -5.04
CA ASP A 70 -9.77 -4.43 -6.00
C ASP A 70 -9.71 -2.91 -5.78
N PHE A 71 -8.64 -2.47 -5.12
CA PHE A 71 -8.33 -1.05 -4.89
C PHE A 71 -8.33 -0.23 -6.19
N LYS A 72 -7.90 -0.82 -7.31
CA LYS A 72 -7.92 -0.15 -8.62
C LYS A 72 -9.35 0.08 -9.09
N THR A 73 -10.20 -0.94 -8.97
CA THR A 73 -11.61 -0.86 -9.37
C THR A 73 -12.34 0.22 -8.55
N ARG A 74 -12.08 0.31 -7.24
CA ARG A 74 -12.66 1.37 -6.40
C ARG A 74 -12.23 2.76 -6.86
N LEU A 75 -10.93 2.99 -7.03
CA LEU A 75 -10.40 4.28 -7.50
C LEU A 75 -10.94 4.66 -8.88
N MET A 76 -11.03 3.71 -9.80
CA MET A 76 -11.61 3.95 -11.12
C MET A 76 -13.07 4.40 -11.03
N ALA A 77 -13.86 3.81 -10.14
CA ALA A 77 -15.23 4.26 -9.90
C ALA A 77 -15.28 5.69 -9.33
N ASP A 78 -14.41 6.01 -8.37
CA ASP A 78 -14.31 7.36 -7.80
C ASP A 78 -13.89 8.39 -8.87
N PHE A 79 -12.94 8.07 -9.75
CA PHE A 79 -12.56 8.94 -10.87
C PHE A 79 -13.69 9.14 -11.86
N SER A 80 -14.37 8.07 -12.26
CA SER A 80 -15.51 8.14 -13.18
C SER A 80 -16.66 8.97 -12.61
N ALA A 81 -16.93 8.88 -11.30
CA ALA A 81 -17.98 9.64 -10.64
C ALA A 81 -17.67 11.15 -10.60
N ASN A 82 -16.39 11.52 -10.62
CA ASN A 82 -15.93 12.90 -10.55
C ASN A 82 -15.45 13.47 -11.91
N GLY A 83 -15.68 12.74 -13.02
CA GLY A 83 -15.30 13.20 -14.35
C GLY A 83 -13.79 13.24 -14.60
N VAL A 84 -13.00 12.48 -13.84
CA VAL A 84 -11.55 12.37 -14.03
C VAL A 84 -11.26 11.21 -14.99
N GLU A 85 -10.65 11.50 -16.14
CA GLU A 85 -10.22 10.49 -17.10
C GLU A 85 -8.83 9.94 -16.75
N ILE A 86 -8.76 8.65 -16.44
CA ILE A 86 -7.50 7.90 -16.28
C ILE A 86 -7.66 6.48 -16.79
N SER A 87 -6.64 5.97 -17.50
CA SER A 87 -6.59 4.58 -17.93
C SER A 87 -6.10 3.66 -16.80
N GLU A 88 -6.55 2.40 -16.81
CA GLU A 88 -6.11 1.41 -15.83
C GLU A 88 -4.58 1.25 -15.84
N ASN A 89 -3.95 1.17 -17.02
CA ASN A 89 -2.49 1.11 -17.15
C ASN A 89 -1.78 2.32 -16.52
N ALA A 90 -2.37 3.52 -16.59
CA ALA A 90 -1.79 4.70 -15.96
C ALA A 90 -1.90 4.61 -14.43
N LEU A 91 -3.03 4.15 -13.91
CA LEU A 91 -3.24 3.90 -12.49
C LEU A 91 -2.29 2.81 -11.96
N GLU A 92 -2.10 1.72 -12.68
CA GLU A 92 -1.15 0.67 -12.31
C GLU A 92 0.29 1.16 -12.24
N ARG A 93 0.72 1.96 -13.23
CA ARG A 93 2.05 2.58 -13.22
C ARG A 93 2.21 3.52 -12.04
N LEU A 94 1.18 4.30 -11.71
CA LEU A 94 1.20 5.17 -10.54
C LEU A 94 1.37 4.36 -9.25
N ILE A 95 0.59 3.29 -9.07
CA ILE A 95 0.68 2.41 -7.90
C ILE A 95 2.10 1.85 -7.77
N GLU A 96 2.68 1.36 -8.87
CA GLU A 96 4.04 0.82 -8.83
C GLU A 96 5.09 1.90 -8.52
N LEU A 97 4.95 3.11 -9.09
CA LEU A 97 5.84 4.23 -8.78
C LEU A 97 5.77 4.63 -7.29
N LYS A 98 4.56 4.71 -6.73
CA LYS A 98 4.35 5.00 -5.30
C LYS A 98 4.88 3.86 -4.43
N ARG A 99 4.68 2.61 -4.83
CA ARG A 99 5.24 1.44 -4.14
C ARG A 99 6.76 1.49 -4.07
N GLN A 100 7.41 1.82 -5.18
CA GLN A 100 8.87 1.98 -5.20
C GLN A 100 9.34 3.15 -4.35
N GLN A 101 8.61 4.27 -4.34
CA GLN A 101 8.90 5.40 -3.46
C GLN A 101 8.84 4.99 -1.99
N VAL A 102 7.80 4.27 -1.58
CA VAL A 102 7.63 3.77 -0.22
C VAL A 102 8.71 2.75 0.13
N LYS A 103 8.98 1.77 -0.74
CA LYS A 103 10.07 0.81 -0.56
C LYS A 103 11.41 1.50 -0.32
N ARG A 104 11.76 2.50 -1.12
CA ARG A 104 12.99 3.28 -0.92
C ARG A 104 13.01 3.98 0.43
N LYS A 105 11.90 4.56 0.88
CA LYS A 105 11.80 5.22 2.19
C LYS A 105 12.05 4.25 3.35
N TYR A 106 11.49 3.03 3.28
CA TYR A 106 11.65 2.02 4.31
C TYR A 106 13.02 1.32 4.27
N LEU A 107 13.62 1.15 3.09
CA LEU A 107 14.95 0.54 2.93
C LEU A 107 16.10 1.52 3.20
N ALA A 108 15.84 2.82 3.13
CA ALA A 108 16.80 3.89 3.40
C ALA A 108 16.67 4.51 4.80
N SER A 109 15.70 4.05 5.61
CA SER A 109 15.57 4.39 7.04
C SER A 109 16.26 3.33 7.89
#